data_AF-A0A522GBS2-F1
#
_entry.id   AF-A0A522GBS2-F1
#
_cell.length_a   1.000
_cell.length_b   1.000
_cell.length_c   1.000
_cell.angle_alpha   90.00
_cell.angle_beta   90.00
_cell.angle_gamma   90.00
#
_symmetry.space_group_name_H-M   'P 1'
#
loop_
_entity.id
_entity.type
_entity.pdbx_description
1 polymer ?
#
loop_
_entity_poly.entity_id
_entity_poly.type
_entity_poly.pdbx_seq_one_letter_code
_entity_poly.pdbx_strand_id
1 'polypeptide(L)'
;MKRLLSFLIIFLLVFSFSCKPGVKEKDAFEPSFSTYKSDSAGPNEPVVKNEIFYGLLTPVQICTIFNRLGVPYNNAALNPITKRDQYLSSSKASINTGIYGVDFGYLKMFGIGQEMIDYMVTIREMSNKLGIPDSYLTEPIKRIQNDMAEPDTIMSLMNSAYFNM
;
A
#
# COMPACT_ATOMS: atom_id res chain seq x y z
N MET A 1 10.58 56.90 -15.31
CA MET A 1 10.26 56.08 -14.12
C MET A 1 8.77 55.83 -13.93
N LYS A 2 7.89 56.86 -13.91
CA LYS A 2 6.43 56.68 -13.71
C LYS A 2 5.72 55.81 -14.78
N ARG A 3 6.15 55.90 -16.05
CA ARG A 3 5.60 55.06 -17.14
C ARG A 3 6.01 53.58 -17.02
N LEU A 4 7.24 53.30 -16.58
CA LEU A 4 7.73 51.94 -16.31
C LEU A 4 7.01 51.29 -15.11
N LEU A 5 6.72 52.09 -14.07
CA LEU A 5 5.93 51.63 -12.91
C LEU A 5 4.50 51.27 -13.31
N SER A 6 3.90 52.05 -14.23
CA SER A 6 2.56 51.77 -14.76
C SER A 6 2.49 50.47 -15.58
N PHE A 7 3.53 50.15 -16.36
CA PHE A 7 3.61 48.89 -17.09
C PHE A 7 3.80 47.68 -16.16
N LEU A 8 4.56 47.84 -15.07
CA LEU A 8 4.76 46.80 -14.06
C LEU A 8 3.45 46.43 -13.34
N ILE A 9 2.61 47.42 -13.03
CA ILE A 9 1.32 47.22 -12.35
C ILE A 9 0.31 46.52 -13.27
N ILE A 10 0.31 46.85 -14.57
CA ILE A 10 -0.56 46.20 -15.56
C ILE A 10 -0.15 44.74 -15.77
N PHE A 11 1.16 44.43 -15.78
CA PHE A 11 1.65 43.06 -15.86
C PHE A 11 1.26 42.22 -14.63
N LEU A 12 1.28 42.82 -13.43
CA LEU A 12 0.90 42.14 -12.19
C LEU A 12 -0.60 41.78 -12.13
N LEU A 13 -1.46 42.58 -12.76
CA LEU A 13 -2.92 42.35 -12.80
C LEU A 13 -3.34 41.19 -13.72
N VAL A 14 -2.54 40.87 -14.75
CA VAL A 14 -2.82 39.78 -15.69
C VAL A 14 -2.55 38.40 -15.07
N PHE A 15 -1.69 38.30 -14.05
CA PHE A 15 -1.39 37.03 -13.38
C PHE A 15 -2.39 36.61 -12.29
N SER A 16 -3.39 37.44 -11.97
CA SER A 16 -4.32 37.19 -10.86
C SER A 16 -5.53 36.31 -11.23
N PHE A 17 -5.65 35.83 -12.47
CA PHE A 17 -6.83 35.09 -12.96
C PHE A 17 -6.68 33.57 -13.10
N SER A 18 -5.76 32.93 -12.37
CA SER A 18 -5.66 31.46 -12.35
C SER A 18 -6.20 30.85 -11.05
N CYS A 19 -7.50 31.05 -10.80
CA CYS A 19 -8.26 30.26 -9.83
C CYS A 19 -9.10 29.23 -10.61
N LYS A 20 -8.57 28.02 -10.80
CA LYS A 20 -9.41 26.87 -11.16
C LYS A 20 -10.12 26.42 -9.88
N PRO A 21 -11.46 26.41 -9.81
CA PRO A 21 -12.15 25.71 -8.74
C PRO A 21 -11.81 24.23 -8.91
N GLY A 22 -11.07 23.68 -7.95
CA GLY A 22 -10.81 22.24 -7.88
C GLY A 22 -12.16 21.53 -7.80
N VAL A 23 -12.45 20.70 -8.80
CA VAL A 23 -13.57 19.77 -8.76
C VAL A 23 -13.35 18.91 -7.53
N LYS A 24 -14.22 19.07 -6.53
CA LYS A 24 -14.30 18.11 -5.43
C LYS A 24 -14.95 16.86 -6.02
N GLU A 25 -14.14 15.91 -6.46
CA GLU A 25 -14.61 14.54 -6.63
C GLU A 25 -15.17 14.11 -5.27
N LYS A 26 -16.50 14.00 -5.21
CA LYS A 26 -17.15 13.21 -4.18
C LYS A 26 -16.99 11.76 -4.59
N ASP A 27 -15.82 11.20 -4.32
CA ASP A 27 -15.72 9.76 -4.15
C ASP A 27 -16.45 9.42 -2.87
N ALA A 28 -17.77 9.25 -2.98
CA ALA A 28 -18.48 8.43 -2.02
C ALA A 28 -17.89 7.03 -2.20
N PHE A 29 -16.99 6.65 -1.28
CA PHE A 29 -16.57 5.26 -1.15
C PHE A 29 -17.79 4.43 -0.78
N GLU A 30 -18.51 3.95 -1.79
CA GLU A 30 -19.42 2.83 -1.68
C GLU A 30 -18.54 1.58 -1.63
N PRO A 31 -18.45 0.86 -0.50
CA PRO A 31 -17.69 -0.37 -0.45
C PRO A 31 -18.39 -1.39 -1.36
N SER A 32 -17.93 -1.51 -2.61
CA SER A 32 -18.43 -2.51 -3.56
C SER A 32 -18.09 -3.95 -3.16
N PHE A 33 -17.30 -4.11 -2.10
CA PHE A 33 -16.87 -5.38 -1.52
C PHE A 33 -17.29 -5.44 -0.06
N SER A 34 -18.55 -5.80 0.18
CA SER A 34 -19.00 -6.27 1.49
C SER A 34 -19.26 -7.77 1.40
N THR A 35 -18.52 -8.55 2.20
CA THR A 35 -18.85 -9.96 2.46
C THR A 35 -20.03 -10.10 3.42
N TYR A 36 -20.55 -8.98 3.94
CA TYR A 36 -21.70 -8.95 4.82
C TYR A 36 -22.97 -9.21 3.99
N LYS A 37 -23.56 -10.40 4.15
CA LYS A 37 -24.95 -10.60 3.72
C LYS A 37 -25.82 -9.77 4.66
N SER A 38 -26.56 -8.81 4.14
CA SER A 38 -27.53 -8.06 4.95
C SER A 38 -28.57 -9.05 5.46
N ASP A 39 -28.61 -9.26 6.78
CA ASP A 39 -29.59 -10.13 7.44
C ASP A 39 -31.00 -9.56 7.21
N SER A 40 -31.71 -10.09 6.21
CA SER A 40 -33.16 -9.97 6.14
C SER A 40 -33.77 -11.13 6.94
N ALA A 41 -33.50 -11.18 8.24
CA ALA A 41 -34.14 -12.14 9.13
C ALA A 41 -35.55 -11.63 9.46
N GLY A 42 -36.57 -12.45 9.16
CA GLY A 42 -37.95 -12.18 9.60
C GLY A 42 -38.07 -12.19 11.13
N PRO A 43 -39.17 -11.65 11.70
CA PRO A 43 -39.29 -11.36 13.14
C PRO A 43 -39.13 -12.54 14.11
N ASN A 44 -39.07 -13.78 13.61
CA ASN A 44 -39.15 -15.01 14.41
C ASN A 44 -38.02 -16.02 14.15
N GLU A 45 -36.94 -15.64 13.46
CA GLU A 45 -35.78 -16.53 13.34
C GLU A 45 -34.83 -16.33 14.54
N PRO A 46 -34.29 -17.42 15.12
CA PRO A 46 -33.31 -17.30 16.18
C PRO A 46 -32.12 -16.50 15.66
N VAL A 47 -31.68 -15.50 16.43
CA VAL A 47 -30.49 -14.70 16.12
C VAL A 47 -29.30 -15.66 16.09
N VAL A 48 -28.98 -16.17 14.90
CA VAL A 48 -27.74 -16.87 14.64
C VAL A 48 -26.67 -15.84 14.99
N LYS A 49 -25.87 -16.16 16.00
CA LYS A 49 -24.70 -15.36 16.35
C LYS A 49 -23.75 -15.52 15.17
N ASN A 50 -23.93 -14.68 14.16
CA ASN A 50 -23.02 -14.56 13.04
C ASN A 50 -21.71 -14.09 13.67
N GLU A 51 -20.81 -15.04 13.95
CA GLU A 51 -19.42 -14.70 14.20
C GLU A 51 -19.00 -13.88 13.00
N ILE A 52 -18.72 -12.60 13.24
CA ILE A 52 -18.26 -11.69 12.20
C ILE A 52 -16.85 -12.17 11.88
N PHE A 53 -16.75 -13.16 11.00
CA PHE A 53 -15.59 -13.30 10.16
C PHE A 53 -15.58 -12.02 9.34
N TYR A 54 -14.84 -11.02 9.80
CA TYR A 54 -14.27 -10.06 8.87
C TYR A 54 -13.61 -10.93 7.83
N GLY A 55 -14.17 -10.96 6.62
CA GLY A 55 -13.64 -11.73 5.52
C GLY A 55 -12.27 -11.15 5.21
N LEU A 56 -11.25 -11.58 5.96
CA LEU A 56 -9.88 -11.23 5.71
C LEU A 56 -9.59 -11.81 4.33
N LEU A 57 -9.54 -10.90 3.36
CA LEU A 57 -9.27 -11.24 1.99
C LEU A 57 -7.86 -11.80 1.94
N THR A 58 -7.72 -12.91 1.23
CA THR A 58 -6.40 -13.41 0.88
C THR A 58 -5.62 -12.31 0.13
N PRO A 59 -4.29 -12.25 0.25
CA PRO A 59 -3.48 -11.28 -0.48
C PRO A 59 -3.80 -11.24 -1.99
N VAL A 60 -4.13 -12.39 -2.57
CA VAL A 60 -4.53 -12.55 -3.98
C VAL A 60 -5.84 -11.85 -4.31
N GLN A 61 -6.84 -11.97 -3.42
CA GLN A 61 -8.10 -11.26 -3.58
C GLN A 61 -7.90 -9.74 -3.50
N ILE A 62 -6.99 -9.27 -2.63
CA ILE A 62 -6.63 -7.85 -2.55
C ILE A 62 -6.00 -7.39 -3.87
N CYS A 63 -5.03 -8.13 -4.42
CA CYS A 63 -4.43 -7.81 -5.72
C CYS A 63 -5.47 -7.77 -6.85
N THR A 64 -6.42 -8.73 -6.86
CA THR A 64 -7.52 -8.78 -7.83
C THR A 64 -8.41 -7.52 -7.75
N ILE A 65 -8.69 -7.04 -6.55
CA ILE A 65 -9.47 -5.81 -6.33
C ILE A 65 -8.71 -4.60 -6.86
N PHE A 66 -7.41 -4.48 -6.56
CA PHE A 66 -6.59 -3.36 -7.03
C PHE A 66 -6.53 -3.30 -8.56
N ASN A 67 -6.35 -4.46 -9.22
CA ASN A 67 -6.38 -4.55 -10.67
C ASN A 67 -7.76 -4.18 -11.24
N ARG A 68 -8.85 -4.67 -10.64
CA ARG A 68 -10.23 -4.37 -11.09
C ARG A 68 -10.59 -2.89 -10.94
N LEU A 69 -10.14 -2.26 -9.87
CA LEU A 69 -10.37 -0.83 -9.61
C LEU A 69 -9.47 0.08 -10.45
N GLY A 70 -8.47 -0.47 -11.15
CA GLY A 70 -7.54 0.31 -11.97
C GLY A 70 -6.74 1.31 -11.15
N VAL A 71 -6.47 1.00 -9.87
CA VAL A 71 -5.77 1.92 -8.96
C VAL A 71 -4.36 2.14 -9.50
N PRO A 72 -3.96 3.40 -9.79
CA PRO A 72 -2.62 3.68 -10.27
C PRO A 72 -1.59 3.50 -9.15
N TYR A 73 -0.35 3.19 -9.54
CA TYR A 73 0.79 3.21 -8.62
C TYR A 73 0.93 4.61 -7.98
N ASN A 74 1.12 4.66 -6.66
CA ASN A 74 1.37 5.88 -5.92
C ASN A 74 2.53 5.67 -4.93
N ASN A 75 3.68 6.24 -5.25
CA ASN A 75 4.88 6.15 -4.41
C ASN A 75 4.71 6.82 -3.03
N ALA A 76 3.83 7.83 -2.91
CA ALA A 76 3.57 8.52 -1.66
C ALA A 76 2.81 7.66 -0.64
N ALA A 77 2.23 6.53 -1.08
CA ALA A 77 1.61 5.55 -0.19
C ALA A 77 2.65 4.70 0.55
N LEU A 78 3.89 4.64 0.06
CA LEU A 78 4.95 3.83 0.62
C LEU A 78 5.58 4.49 1.84
N ASN A 79 5.98 3.68 2.81
CA ASN A 79 6.78 4.14 3.92
C ASN A 79 8.23 4.40 3.45
N PRO A 80 8.76 5.64 3.49
CA PRO A 80 10.07 5.94 2.94
C PRO A 80 11.20 5.11 3.59
N ILE A 81 12.11 4.57 2.78
CA ILE A 81 13.26 3.78 3.25
C ILE A 81 14.19 4.57 4.21
N THR A 82 14.19 5.90 4.11
CA THR A 82 14.97 6.80 4.98
C THR A 82 14.44 6.85 6.41
N LYS A 83 13.18 6.45 6.66
CA LYS A 83 12.63 6.38 8.02
C LYS A 83 13.15 5.20 8.83
N ARG A 84 13.82 4.22 8.20
CA ARG A 84 14.33 3.04 8.89
C ARG A 84 15.25 3.36 10.07
N ASP A 85 15.99 4.47 9.98
CA ASP A 85 16.92 4.91 11.03
C ASP A 85 16.21 5.59 12.19
N GLN A 86 14.94 5.97 12.03
CA GLN A 86 14.12 6.60 13.06
C GLN A 86 13.40 5.57 13.94
N TYR A 87 13.37 4.29 13.55
CA TYR A 87 12.73 3.21 14.27
C TYR A 87 13.68 2.59 15.32
N LEU A 88 13.98 3.39 16.34
CA LEU A 88 15.02 3.07 17.33
C LEU A 88 14.63 2.00 18.37
N SER A 89 13.34 1.85 18.67
CA SER A 89 12.89 0.83 19.62
C SER A 89 12.54 -0.47 18.91
N SER A 90 12.76 -1.63 19.55
CA SER A 90 12.43 -2.94 18.98
C SER A 90 10.97 -3.06 18.57
N SER A 91 10.05 -2.46 19.35
CA SER A 91 8.61 -2.43 19.01
C SER A 91 8.32 -1.60 17.75
N LYS A 92 8.98 -0.44 17.58
CA LYS A 92 8.84 0.34 16.33
C LYS A 92 9.48 -0.40 15.17
N ALA A 93 10.65 -1.00 15.39
CA ALA A 93 11.34 -1.74 14.36
C ALA A 93 10.53 -2.95 13.88
N SER A 94 9.90 -3.72 14.78
CA SER A 94 9.10 -4.89 14.41
C SER A 94 7.87 -4.52 13.60
N ILE A 95 7.09 -3.52 14.06
CA ILE A 95 5.90 -3.05 13.34
C ILE A 95 6.30 -2.52 11.96
N ASN A 96 7.33 -1.68 11.88
CA ASN A 96 7.72 -1.08 10.60
C ASN A 96 8.40 -2.08 9.66
N THR A 97 9.01 -3.15 10.16
CA THR A 97 9.47 -4.27 9.32
C THR A 97 8.30 -4.92 8.60
N GLY A 98 7.18 -5.14 9.30
CA GLY A 98 5.94 -5.62 8.69
C GLY A 98 5.39 -4.65 7.64
N ILE A 99 5.38 -3.34 7.93
CA ILE A 99 4.96 -2.30 6.98
C ILE A 99 5.82 -2.33 5.72
N TYR A 100 7.15 -2.37 5.86
CA TYR A 100 8.06 -2.50 4.71
C TYR A 100 7.81 -3.78 3.90
N GLY A 101 7.38 -4.88 4.54
CA GLY A 101 6.95 -6.11 3.86
C GLY A 101 5.68 -5.93 3.02
N VAL A 102 4.69 -5.16 3.51
CA VAL A 102 3.49 -4.81 2.75
C VAL A 102 3.84 -3.91 1.56
N ASP A 103 4.68 -2.91 1.78
CA ASP A 103 5.16 -1.99 0.74
C ASP A 103 5.94 -2.74 -0.36
N PHE A 104 6.76 -3.72 0.01
CA PHE A 104 7.44 -4.61 -0.93
C PHE A 104 6.43 -5.39 -1.80
N GLY A 105 5.36 -5.92 -1.19
CA GLY A 105 4.27 -6.59 -1.93
C GLY A 105 3.56 -5.65 -2.90
N TYR A 106 3.32 -4.40 -2.50
CA TYR A 106 2.74 -3.37 -3.35
C TYR A 106 3.65 -3.03 -4.54
N LEU A 107 4.95 -2.81 -4.30
CA LEU A 107 5.94 -2.56 -5.35
C LEU A 107 6.02 -3.72 -6.36
N LYS A 108 5.94 -4.97 -5.86
CA LYS A 108 5.91 -6.15 -6.71
C LYS A 108 4.64 -6.22 -7.57
N MET A 109 3.47 -5.91 -6.99
CA MET A 109 2.20 -5.88 -7.71
C MET A 109 2.21 -4.90 -8.89
N PHE A 110 2.90 -3.76 -8.74
CA PHE A 110 3.06 -2.76 -9.81
C PHE A 110 4.33 -2.91 -10.66
N GLY A 111 5.17 -3.91 -10.38
CA GLY A 111 6.37 -4.19 -11.18
C GLY A 111 7.51 -3.17 -11.04
N ILE A 112 7.61 -2.46 -9.91
CA ILE A 112 8.62 -1.40 -9.72
C ILE A 112 9.94 -2.00 -9.20
N GLY A 113 10.78 -2.49 -10.11
CA GLY A 113 11.94 -3.35 -9.78
C GLY A 113 13.06 -2.71 -8.95
N GLN A 114 13.45 -1.45 -9.22
CA GLN A 114 14.55 -0.83 -8.48
C GLN A 114 14.18 -0.53 -7.02
N GLU A 115 12.99 0.06 -6.80
CA GLU A 115 12.48 0.34 -5.44
C GLU A 115 12.28 -0.96 -4.66
N MET A 116 11.83 -2.04 -5.31
CA MET A 116 11.72 -3.35 -4.70
C MET A 116 13.05 -3.81 -4.06
N ILE A 117 14.18 -3.59 -4.74
CA ILE A 117 15.52 -3.92 -4.21
C ILE A 117 15.84 -3.07 -2.98
N ASP A 118 15.57 -1.77 -3.03
CA ASP A 118 15.84 -0.85 -1.92
C ASP A 118 15.01 -1.22 -0.66
N TYR A 119 13.77 -1.66 -0.86
CA TYR A 119 12.91 -2.15 0.22
C TYR A 119 13.40 -3.48 0.78
N MET A 120 13.91 -4.39 -0.03
CA MET A 120 14.53 -5.62 0.48
C MET A 120 15.74 -5.35 1.36
N VAL A 121 16.62 -4.44 0.94
CA VAL A 121 17.79 -4.04 1.75
C VAL A 121 17.30 -3.44 3.07
N THR A 122 16.28 -2.59 3.01
CA THR A 122 15.66 -1.99 4.21
C THR A 122 15.09 -3.05 5.15
N ILE A 123 14.33 -4.02 4.64
CA ILE A 123 13.78 -5.14 5.44
C ILE A 123 14.93 -5.93 6.10
N ARG A 124 16.00 -6.23 5.36
CA ARG A 124 17.17 -6.92 5.92
C ARG A 124 17.82 -6.17 7.06
N GLU A 125 18.08 -4.87 6.89
CA GLU A 125 18.64 -4.04 7.95
C GLU A 125 17.73 -3.98 9.18
N MET A 126 16.42 -3.86 8.96
CA MET A 126 15.44 -3.84 10.04
C MET A 126 15.36 -5.18 10.79
N SER A 127 15.41 -6.30 10.08
CA SER A 127 15.49 -7.64 10.67
C SER A 127 16.77 -7.86 11.46
N ASN A 128 17.90 -7.34 10.99
CA ASN A 128 19.16 -7.37 11.75
C ASN A 128 19.06 -6.59 13.06
N LYS A 129 18.39 -5.42 13.07
CA LYS A 129 18.09 -4.66 14.32
C LYS A 129 17.23 -5.46 15.30
N LEU A 130 16.43 -6.42 14.81
CA LEU A 130 15.56 -7.28 15.60
C LEU A 130 16.22 -8.61 16.00
N GLY A 131 17.46 -8.88 15.57
CA GLY A 131 18.14 -10.15 15.81
C GLY A 131 17.56 -11.33 15.02
N ILE A 132 16.82 -11.06 13.93
CA ILE A 132 16.30 -12.08 13.02
C ILE A 132 17.44 -12.52 12.10
N PRO A 133 17.82 -13.82 12.05
CA PRO A 133 18.92 -14.27 11.21
C PRO A 133 18.65 -14.03 9.72
N ASP A 134 19.68 -13.59 8.99
CA ASP A 134 19.62 -13.31 7.54
C ASP A 134 19.05 -14.49 6.72
N SER A 135 19.22 -15.75 7.17
CA SER A 135 18.73 -16.96 6.50
C SER A 135 17.21 -16.96 6.30
N TYR A 136 16.46 -16.37 7.24
CA TYR A 136 15.00 -16.27 7.17
C TYR A 136 14.54 -15.30 6.06
N LEU A 137 15.40 -14.37 5.66
CA LEU A 137 15.10 -13.41 4.60
C LEU A 137 15.73 -13.79 3.26
N THR A 138 16.94 -14.36 3.26
CA THR A 138 17.68 -14.64 2.03
C THR A 138 17.04 -15.73 1.17
N GLU A 139 16.43 -16.75 1.77
CA GLU A 139 15.74 -17.80 1.01
C GLU A 139 14.49 -17.28 0.28
N PRO A 140 13.54 -16.60 0.96
CA PRO A 140 12.39 -15.99 0.28
C PRO A 140 12.80 -14.97 -0.79
N ILE A 141 13.79 -14.12 -0.48
CA ILE A 141 14.28 -13.09 -1.40
C ILE A 141 14.89 -13.72 -2.66
N LYS A 142 15.72 -14.77 -2.52
CA LYS A 142 16.29 -15.47 -3.67
C LYS A 142 15.22 -16.08 -4.57
N ARG A 143 14.16 -16.65 -3.98
CA ARG A 143 13.02 -17.18 -4.75
C ARG A 143 12.32 -16.05 -5.52
N ILE A 144 12.04 -14.92 -4.87
CA ILE A 144 11.35 -13.79 -5.51
C ILE A 144 12.23 -13.12 -6.59
N GLN A 145 13.55 -13.07 -6.42
CA GLN A 145 14.48 -12.54 -7.43
C GLN A 145 14.64 -13.47 -8.64
N ASN A 146 14.72 -14.79 -8.42
CA ASN A 146 14.86 -15.76 -9.51
C ASN A 146 13.54 -15.96 -10.27
N ASP A 147 12.40 -15.84 -9.59
CA ASP A 147 11.05 -15.99 -10.14
C ASP A 147 10.39 -14.64 -10.46
N MET A 148 11.15 -13.57 -10.72
CA MET A 148 10.59 -12.26 -11.09
C MET A 148 9.62 -12.35 -12.29
N ALA A 149 9.73 -13.42 -13.10
CA ALA A 149 8.93 -13.70 -14.28
C ALA A 149 7.59 -14.43 -14.04
N GLU A 150 7.36 -15.10 -12.89
CA GLU A 150 6.19 -15.98 -12.71
C GLU A 150 5.24 -15.45 -11.61
N PRO A 151 4.18 -14.70 -11.98
CA PRO A 151 3.16 -14.19 -11.05
C PRO A 151 2.57 -15.27 -10.13
N ASP A 152 2.45 -16.50 -10.63
CA ASP A 152 1.84 -17.63 -9.94
C ASP A 152 2.65 -18.09 -8.72
N THR A 153 3.99 -18.01 -8.77
CA THR A 153 4.86 -18.42 -7.66
C THR A 153 4.70 -17.51 -6.45
N ILE A 154 4.62 -16.20 -6.68
CA ILE A 154 4.42 -15.21 -5.62
C ILE A 154 3.00 -15.33 -5.05
N MET A 155 2.02 -15.55 -5.92
CA MET A 155 0.62 -15.77 -5.54
C MET A 155 0.48 -17.01 -4.63
N SER A 156 1.19 -18.09 -4.96
CA SER A 156 1.26 -19.31 -4.15
C SER A 156 1.94 -19.08 -2.80
N LEU A 157 3.08 -18.38 -2.77
CA LEU A 157 3.80 -18.06 -1.53
C LEU A 157 2.95 -17.19 -0.59
N MET A 158 2.25 -16.18 -1.12
CA MET A 158 1.37 -15.32 -0.33
C MET A 158 0.18 -16.09 0.25
N ASN A 159 -0.46 -16.96 -0.53
CA ASN A 159 -1.53 -17.82 -0.04
C ASN A 159 -1.03 -18.79 1.03
N SER A 160 0.12 -19.45 0.78
CA SER A 160 0.75 -20.35 1.74
C SER A 160 1.07 -19.64 3.05
N ALA A 161 1.64 -18.43 3.00
CA ALA A 161 1.93 -17.65 4.19
C ALA A 161 0.67 -17.29 4.97
N TYR A 162 -0.42 -16.96 4.28
CA TYR A 162 -1.70 -16.61 4.91
C TYR A 162 -2.39 -17.82 5.58
N PHE A 163 -2.40 -18.99 4.92
CA PHE A 163 -3.09 -20.18 5.44
C PHE A 163 -2.26 -21.00 6.42
N ASN A 164 -0.94 -20.84 6.45
CA ASN A 164 -0.04 -21.56 7.35
C ASN A 164 0.40 -20.74 8.58
N MET A 165 -0.25 -19.58 8.81
CA MET A 165 -0.13 -18.79 10.04
C MET A 165 -1.03 -19.33 11.16
#